data_AF-A0A1H5JIX7-F1
#
_entry.id   AF-A0A1H5JIX7-F1
#
_cell.length_a   1.000
_cell.length_b   1.000
_cell.length_c   1.000
_cell.angle_alpha   90.00
_cell.angle_beta   90.00
_cell.angle_gamma   90.00
#
_symmetry.space_group_name_H-M   'P 1'
#
loop_
_entity.id
_entity.type
_entity.pdbx_description
1 polymer ?
#
loop_
_entity_poly.entity_id
_entity_poly.type
_entity_poly.pdbx_seq_one_letter_code
_entity_poly.pdbx_strand_id
1 'polypeptide(L)'
;MELKNTLKDYTALEFQALVNKIWAVDLPKQAHDQLIDHFDRIVGHPQGADLLFYPTDKSNPNSPQAVVHHVRTWHHQQGMPAFKCEDIPVTKPAVAPLSPLARSLAEVEKIAADVAVSGQVVEEAFGHFELQISHLESQKNTRLDIPHQEAGIRTLEVAQHEALMAVRKYEFWKMRVAFVQSGAQRNLTYAQSGQAQWQSLVQQINAIHDRYLSRLASITQRHRTLHDEAEALLIVAHQQLIDSRSTTQTVHTISASLDSADKRPDLLLPGGSPVLLASQQADLLKAIRSTVAEFSWQNTSSEPDTENQRAAVLSFAFSSRADTQLFGVSVPLSELLPIEGQDWQHLAANQAEVNVPFRMSTAAVPANPGKMFQGLREIKTLSQVYVTACSGCRSISGVRVRAATQDQHRNRFSFTPEGSSGVAVHWARPISVVSDPVATPIQQRRVGFVQSARAPIIEANAGQAHDRFDDYILVFPVESGLDPLYIVFN
;
A
#
# COMPACT_ATOMS: atom_id res chain seq x y z
N MET A 1 -12.36 -26.52 21.96
CA MET A 1 -13.16 -25.61 22.82
C MET A 1 -14.43 -26.36 23.19
N GLU A 2 -14.83 -26.31 24.46
CA GLU A 2 -16.13 -26.82 24.91
C GLU A 2 -17.19 -25.72 24.80
N LEU A 3 -18.35 -26.03 24.21
CA LEU A 3 -19.48 -25.10 24.10
C LEU A 3 -20.34 -25.19 25.37
N LYS A 4 -20.66 -24.03 25.96
CA LYS A 4 -21.50 -23.93 27.16
C LYS A 4 -22.89 -23.44 26.77
N ASN A 5 -23.91 -23.91 27.49
CA ASN A 5 -25.31 -23.73 27.09
C ASN A 5 -25.85 -22.32 27.34
N THR A 6 -25.25 -21.55 28.25
CA THR A 6 -25.70 -20.18 28.54
C THR A 6 -24.53 -19.21 28.55
N LEU A 7 -24.78 -17.95 28.19
CA LEU A 7 -23.76 -16.89 28.23
C LEU A 7 -23.15 -16.73 29.63
N LYS A 8 -23.96 -16.92 30.67
CA LYS A 8 -23.56 -16.81 32.08
C LYS A 8 -22.55 -17.87 32.52
N ASP A 9 -22.40 -18.95 31.76
CA ASP A 9 -21.39 -19.99 32.02
C ASP A 9 -20.03 -19.65 31.42
N TYR A 10 -19.97 -18.70 30.48
CA TYR A 10 -18.75 -18.22 29.85
C TYR A 10 -18.12 -17.10 30.67
N THR A 11 -16.81 -17.17 30.89
CA THR A 11 -16.00 -15.97 31.17
C THR A 11 -15.84 -15.16 29.88
N ALA A 12 -15.52 -13.86 30.02
CA ALA A 12 -15.33 -12.98 28.86
C ALA A 12 -14.24 -13.49 27.89
N LEU A 13 -13.16 -14.10 28.41
CA LEU A 13 -12.09 -14.66 27.61
C LEU A 13 -12.52 -15.91 26.84
N GLU A 14 -13.31 -16.79 27.47
CA GLU A 14 -13.86 -17.98 26.80
C GLU A 14 -14.86 -17.58 25.71
N PHE A 15 -15.69 -16.57 25.95
CA PHE A 15 -16.60 -16.04 24.94
C PHE A 15 -15.86 -15.35 23.79
N GLN A 16 -14.80 -14.58 24.09
CA GLN A 16 -13.94 -14.01 23.06
C GLN A 16 -13.27 -15.11 22.22
N ALA A 17 -12.84 -16.21 22.84
CA ALA A 17 -12.28 -17.35 22.13
C ALA A 17 -13.31 -18.01 21.19
N LEU A 18 -14.61 -18.02 21.54
CA LEU A 18 -15.68 -18.49 20.67
C LEU A 18 -15.81 -17.59 19.44
N VAL A 19 -15.82 -16.26 19.62
CA VAL A 19 -15.87 -15.28 18.51
C VAL A 19 -14.65 -15.42 17.61
N ASN A 20 -13.46 -15.54 18.19
CA ASN A 20 -12.22 -15.83 17.44
C ASN A 20 -12.35 -17.08 16.58
N LYS A 21 -12.91 -18.15 17.15
CA LYS A 21 -13.07 -19.42 16.45
C LYS A 21 -14.07 -19.32 15.28
N ILE A 22 -15.14 -18.54 15.43
CA ILE A 22 -16.09 -18.28 14.35
C ILE A 22 -15.42 -17.48 13.22
N TRP A 23 -14.64 -16.44 13.54
CA TRP A 23 -13.99 -15.60 12.53
C TRP A 23 -12.74 -16.22 11.88
N ALA A 24 -12.16 -17.27 12.48
CA ALA A 24 -11.04 -17.99 11.88
C ALA A 24 -11.42 -18.74 10.59
N VAL A 25 -12.71 -19.12 10.44
CA VAL A 25 -13.26 -19.87 9.29
C VAL A 25 -12.40 -21.10 8.91
N ASP A 26 -11.90 -21.80 9.92
CA ASP A 26 -10.98 -22.94 9.79
C ASP A 26 -11.69 -24.31 9.91
N LEU A 27 -13.02 -24.32 9.81
CA LEU A 27 -13.87 -25.51 9.94
C LEU A 27 -14.75 -25.73 8.69
N PRO A 28 -15.18 -26.97 8.42
CA PRO A 28 -16.17 -27.25 7.39
C PRO A 28 -17.47 -26.47 7.64
N LYS A 29 -18.14 -26.05 6.55
CA LYS A 29 -19.34 -25.20 6.58
C LYS A 29 -20.37 -25.61 7.64
N GLN A 30 -20.74 -26.90 7.69
CA GLN A 30 -21.73 -27.39 8.65
C GLN A 30 -21.31 -27.18 10.12
N ALA A 31 -20.03 -27.36 10.44
CA ALA A 31 -19.51 -27.14 11.78
C ALA A 31 -19.34 -25.64 12.09
N HIS A 32 -19.06 -24.83 11.07
CA HIS A 32 -19.00 -23.37 11.19
C HIS A 32 -20.39 -22.76 11.45
N ASP A 33 -21.40 -23.19 10.69
CA ASP A 33 -22.81 -22.79 10.86
C ASP A 33 -23.30 -23.12 12.28
N GLN A 34 -22.95 -24.29 12.83
CA GLN A 34 -23.27 -24.67 14.21
C GLN A 34 -22.68 -23.73 15.27
N LEU A 35 -21.50 -23.14 15.03
CA LEU A 35 -20.90 -22.17 15.94
C LEU A 35 -21.63 -20.82 15.89
N ILE A 36 -22.08 -20.41 14.69
CA ILE A 36 -22.89 -19.19 14.51
C ILE A 36 -24.25 -19.36 15.19
N ASP A 37 -24.92 -20.48 14.97
CA ASP A 37 -26.22 -20.80 15.61
C ASP A 37 -26.09 -20.89 17.14
N HIS A 38 -24.96 -21.41 17.63
CA HIS A 38 -24.68 -21.45 19.05
C HIS A 38 -24.51 -20.05 19.63
N PHE A 39 -23.76 -19.18 18.94
CA PHE A 39 -23.61 -17.77 19.32
C PHE A 39 -24.96 -17.05 19.40
N ASP A 40 -25.78 -17.19 18.36
CA ASP A 40 -27.11 -16.58 18.25
C ASP A 40 -28.01 -16.97 19.43
N ARG A 41 -28.00 -18.25 19.79
CA ARG A 41 -28.80 -18.80 20.88
C ARG A 41 -28.40 -18.29 22.25
N ILE A 42 -27.10 -18.18 22.53
CA ILE A 42 -26.62 -17.83 23.87
C ILE A 42 -26.57 -16.33 24.12
N VAL A 43 -26.39 -15.51 23.08
CA VAL A 43 -26.10 -14.07 23.25
C VAL A 43 -27.29 -13.27 23.78
N GLY A 44 -28.54 -13.73 23.60
CA GLY A 44 -29.74 -13.08 24.16
C GLY A 44 -30.03 -11.66 23.64
N HIS A 45 -29.20 -11.14 22.73
CA HIS A 45 -29.33 -9.83 22.11
C HIS A 45 -30.29 -9.92 20.92
N PRO A 46 -31.17 -8.92 20.69
CA PRO A 46 -32.16 -8.97 19.59
C PRO A 46 -31.55 -9.02 18.19
N GLN A 47 -30.29 -8.58 18.04
CA GLN A 47 -29.54 -8.69 16.77
C GLN A 47 -28.82 -10.04 16.61
N GLY A 48 -28.73 -10.86 17.66
CA GLY A 48 -28.21 -12.21 17.53
C GLY A 48 -26.83 -12.30 16.85
N ALA A 49 -26.72 -13.21 15.89
CA ALA A 49 -25.53 -13.41 15.05
C ALA A 49 -25.14 -12.19 14.19
N ASP A 50 -26.03 -11.22 13.95
CA ASP A 50 -25.66 -10.01 13.19
C ASP A 50 -24.56 -9.21 13.90
N LEU A 51 -24.44 -9.35 15.23
CA LEU A 51 -23.34 -8.75 16.01
C LEU A 51 -21.95 -9.21 15.56
N LEU A 52 -21.84 -10.36 14.88
CA LEU A 52 -20.58 -10.90 14.37
C LEU A 52 -20.15 -10.27 13.04
N PHE A 53 -21.08 -9.68 12.28
CA PHE A 53 -20.84 -9.27 10.88
C PHE A 53 -21.18 -7.80 10.62
N TYR A 54 -22.09 -7.23 11.40
CA TYR A 54 -22.67 -5.90 11.19
C TYR A 54 -22.67 -5.09 12.49
N PRO A 55 -21.51 -4.55 12.92
CA PRO A 55 -21.46 -3.72 14.13
C PRO A 55 -22.37 -2.50 13.99
N THR A 56 -23.14 -2.19 15.03
CA THR A 56 -24.05 -1.04 15.04
C THR A 56 -23.30 0.29 15.13
N ASP A 57 -22.04 0.27 15.55
CA ASP A 57 -21.18 1.43 15.71
C ASP A 57 -20.08 1.46 14.64
N LYS A 58 -20.13 2.46 13.76
CA LYS A 58 -19.16 2.64 12.66
C LYS A 58 -17.78 3.11 13.15
N SER A 59 -17.64 3.43 14.45
CA SER A 59 -16.41 3.97 15.03
C SER A 59 -15.51 2.93 15.72
N ASN A 60 -16.01 1.71 15.94
CA ASN A 60 -15.28 0.65 16.65
C ASN A 60 -14.79 -0.41 15.65
N PRO A 61 -13.49 -0.77 15.63
CA PRO A 61 -12.97 -1.78 14.70
C PRO A 61 -13.60 -3.15 14.96
N ASN A 62 -14.01 -3.85 13.87
CA ASN A 62 -14.46 -5.24 13.86
C ASN A 62 -13.41 -6.15 14.53
N SER A 63 -13.55 -6.32 15.85
CA SER A 63 -12.64 -7.11 16.67
C SER A 63 -13.45 -8.01 17.60
N PRO A 64 -12.95 -9.22 17.93
CA PRO A 64 -13.60 -10.12 18.89
C PRO A 64 -13.87 -9.44 20.25
N GLN A 65 -12.96 -8.54 20.65
CA GLN A 65 -13.07 -7.71 21.85
C GLN A 65 -14.23 -6.73 21.77
N ALA A 66 -14.48 -6.13 20.60
CA ALA A 66 -15.62 -5.24 20.39
C ALA A 66 -16.95 -5.99 20.51
N VAL A 67 -17.04 -7.22 19.98
CA VAL A 67 -18.23 -8.08 20.13
C VAL A 67 -18.49 -8.39 21.61
N VAL A 68 -17.46 -8.83 22.35
CA VAL A 68 -17.56 -9.08 23.79
C VAL A 68 -18.00 -7.81 24.54
N HIS A 69 -17.45 -6.65 24.18
CA HIS A 69 -17.81 -5.37 24.79
C HIS A 69 -19.27 -4.97 24.53
N HIS A 70 -19.77 -5.16 23.31
CA HIS A 70 -21.17 -4.84 22.98
C HIS A 70 -22.15 -5.75 23.71
N VAL A 71 -21.90 -7.06 23.71
CA VAL A 71 -22.74 -8.04 24.43
C VAL A 71 -22.75 -7.72 25.92
N ARG A 72 -21.59 -7.43 26.50
CA ARG A 72 -21.46 -7.00 27.91
C ARG A 72 -22.27 -5.75 28.21
N THR A 73 -22.10 -4.71 27.39
CA THR A 73 -22.74 -3.40 27.60
C THR A 73 -24.25 -3.51 27.54
N TRP A 74 -24.79 -4.30 26.60
CA TRP A 74 -26.24 -4.49 26.49
C TRP A 74 -26.82 -5.22 27.70
N HIS A 75 -26.20 -6.29 28.19
CA HIS A 75 -26.69 -6.99 29.40
C HIS A 75 -26.63 -6.11 30.65
N HIS A 76 -25.56 -5.30 30.78
CA HIS A 76 -25.46 -4.33 31.86
C HIS A 76 -26.55 -3.25 31.78
N GLN A 77 -26.95 -2.80 30.59
CA GLN A 77 -28.09 -1.88 30.42
C GLN A 77 -29.41 -2.52 30.85
N GLN A 78 -29.55 -3.84 30.74
CA GLN A 78 -30.69 -4.61 31.24
C GLN A 78 -30.57 -4.98 32.73
N GLY A 79 -29.51 -4.52 33.43
CA GLY A 79 -29.29 -4.79 34.85
C GLY A 79 -28.83 -6.22 35.18
N MET A 80 -28.29 -6.96 34.20
CA MET A 80 -27.82 -8.33 34.38
C MET A 80 -26.33 -8.47 34.06
N PRO A 81 -25.57 -9.34 34.77
CA PRO A 81 -24.21 -9.68 34.36
C PRO A 81 -24.24 -10.51 33.07
N ALA A 82 -23.30 -10.22 32.15
CA ALA A 82 -23.20 -10.96 30.89
C ALA A 82 -22.44 -12.27 31.07
N PHE A 83 -21.33 -12.25 31.82
CA PHE A 83 -20.40 -13.36 31.92
C PHE A 83 -20.25 -13.93 33.34
N LYS A 84 -19.69 -15.15 33.43
CA LYS A 84 -19.34 -15.84 34.67
C LYS A 84 -18.34 -15.02 35.49
N CYS A 85 -18.61 -14.86 36.78
CA CYS A 85 -17.80 -14.08 37.73
C CYS A 85 -17.68 -12.58 37.39
N GLU A 86 -18.64 -12.04 36.65
CA GLU A 86 -18.71 -10.60 36.38
C GLU A 86 -19.57 -9.92 37.46
N ASP A 87 -18.96 -9.05 38.25
CA ASP A 87 -19.71 -8.19 39.17
C ASP A 87 -20.53 -7.19 38.35
N ILE A 88 -21.81 -7.01 38.69
CA ILE A 88 -22.63 -5.93 38.13
C ILE A 88 -21.88 -4.64 38.48
N PRO A 89 -21.39 -3.85 37.51
CA PRO A 89 -20.81 -2.56 37.85
C PRO A 89 -21.93 -1.77 38.51
N VAL A 90 -21.75 -1.41 39.78
CA VAL A 90 -22.60 -0.44 40.48
C VAL A 90 -22.85 0.67 39.47
N THR A 91 -24.12 0.83 39.07
CA THR A 91 -24.53 1.88 38.15
C THR A 91 -23.81 3.15 38.58
N LYS A 92 -22.89 3.64 37.74
CA LYS A 92 -22.30 4.97 37.92
C LYS A 92 -23.48 5.86 38.30
N PRO A 93 -23.46 6.54 39.46
CA PRO A 93 -24.58 7.40 39.85
C PRO A 93 -24.87 8.28 38.65
N ALA A 94 -26.13 8.30 38.22
CA ALA A 94 -26.55 9.02 37.02
C ALA A 94 -26.02 10.44 37.12
N VAL A 95 -24.92 10.73 36.43
CA VAL A 95 -24.45 12.10 36.24
C VAL A 95 -25.62 12.72 35.49
N ALA A 96 -26.31 13.67 36.14
CA ALA A 96 -27.41 14.39 35.50
C ALA A 96 -26.97 14.77 34.08
N PRO A 97 -27.79 14.52 33.04
CA PRO A 97 -27.38 14.80 31.67
C PRO A 97 -26.90 16.25 31.62
N LEU A 98 -25.63 16.44 31.24
CA LEU A 98 -25.01 17.77 31.15
C LEU A 98 -26.02 18.72 30.49
N SER A 99 -26.17 19.93 31.00
CA SER A 99 -27.06 20.90 30.36
C SER A 99 -26.62 21.09 28.89
N PRO A 100 -27.53 21.45 27.97
CA PRO A 100 -27.15 21.72 26.58
C PRO A 100 -25.98 22.70 26.48
N LEU A 101 -25.95 23.71 27.34
CA LEU A 101 -24.86 24.67 27.47
C LEU A 101 -23.54 24.00 27.90
N ALA A 102 -23.57 23.16 28.93
CA ALA A 102 -22.36 22.45 29.40
C ALA A 102 -21.81 21.47 28.35
N ARG A 103 -22.68 20.82 27.56
CA ARG A 103 -22.26 19.98 26.44
C ARG A 103 -21.61 20.79 25.33
N SER A 104 -22.23 21.88 24.92
CA SER A 104 -21.68 22.75 23.86
C SER A 104 -20.37 23.41 24.32
N LEU A 105 -20.25 23.80 25.59
CA LEU A 105 -19.01 24.29 26.16
C LEU A 105 -17.90 23.23 26.11
N ALA A 106 -18.17 22.01 26.57
CA ALA A 106 -17.20 20.92 26.51
C ALA A 106 -16.80 20.57 25.06
N GLU A 107 -17.72 20.65 24.10
CA GLU A 107 -17.42 20.44 22.68
C GLU A 107 -16.54 21.55 22.09
N VAL A 108 -16.79 22.81 22.47
CA VAL A 108 -15.96 23.97 22.07
C VAL A 108 -14.56 23.90 22.68
N GLU A 109 -14.43 23.53 23.95
CA GLU A 109 -13.13 23.34 24.60
C GLU A 109 -12.35 22.19 23.97
N LYS A 110 -13.03 21.06 23.72
CA LYS A 110 -12.42 19.89 23.08
C LYS A 110 -11.92 20.22 21.68
N ILE A 111 -12.74 20.85 20.83
CA ILE A 111 -12.33 21.20 19.47
C ILE A 111 -11.16 22.19 19.49
N ALA A 112 -11.14 23.14 20.43
CA ALA A 112 -10.03 24.07 20.59
C ALA A 112 -8.74 23.34 20.95
N ALA A 113 -8.79 22.40 21.90
CA ALA A 113 -7.65 21.59 22.30
C ALA A 113 -7.14 20.70 21.15
N ASP A 114 -8.03 19.97 20.49
CA ASP A 114 -7.68 19.06 19.40
C ASP A 114 -7.07 19.81 18.20
N VAL A 115 -7.61 20.98 17.84
CA VAL A 115 -7.05 21.85 16.81
C VAL A 115 -5.69 22.42 17.22
N ALA A 116 -5.51 22.79 18.49
CA ALA A 116 -4.23 23.28 18.99
C ALA A 116 -3.14 22.20 18.92
N VAL A 117 -3.45 20.97 19.35
CA VAL A 117 -2.55 19.81 19.25
C VAL A 117 -2.22 19.51 17.78
N SER A 118 -3.24 19.47 16.91
CA SER A 118 -3.01 19.26 15.48
C SER A 118 -2.13 20.36 14.86
N GLY A 119 -2.25 21.60 15.35
CA GLY A 119 -1.39 22.70 14.92
C GLY A 119 0.06 22.56 15.40
N GLN A 120 0.30 22.04 16.61
CA GLN A 120 1.67 21.75 17.09
C GLN A 120 2.36 20.69 16.24
N VAL A 121 1.64 19.63 15.87
CA VAL A 121 2.16 18.58 14.97
C VAL A 121 2.57 19.17 13.61
N VAL A 122 1.86 20.17 13.10
CA VAL A 122 2.26 20.88 11.87
C VAL A 122 3.55 21.67 12.07
N GLU A 123 3.70 22.40 13.17
CA GLU A 123 4.93 23.15 13.43
C GLU A 123 6.15 22.23 13.59
N GLU A 124 5.99 21.11 14.28
CA GLU A 124 7.06 20.10 14.44
C GLU A 124 7.45 19.51 13.08
N ALA A 125 6.47 19.16 12.24
CA ALA A 125 6.74 18.63 10.90
C ALA A 125 7.41 19.67 9.99
N PHE A 126 7.00 20.95 10.05
CA PHE A 126 7.67 22.02 9.31
C PHE A 126 9.08 22.28 9.82
N GLY A 127 9.31 22.26 11.13
CA GLY A 127 10.66 22.40 11.69
C GLY A 127 11.59 21.27 11.25
N HIS A 128 11.09 20.02 11.22
CA HIS A 128 11.85 18.90 10.66
C HIS A 128 12.12 19.09 9.17
N PHE A 129 11.12 19.52 8.39
CA PHE A 129 11.27 19.74 6.96
C PHE A 129 12.29 20.85 6.63
N GLU A 130 12.21 21.99 7.31
CA GLU A 130 13.17 23.10 7.20
C GLU A 130 14.60 22.68 7.55
N LEU A 131 14.76 21.84 8.58
CA LEU A 131 16.05 21.29 8.96
C LEU A 131 16.63 20.40 7.85
N GLN A 132 15.82 19.54 7.23
CA GLN A 132 16.30 18.69 6.12
C GLN A 132 16.59 19.49 4.84
N ILE A 133 15.82 20.53 4.55
CA ILE A 133 16.11 21.49 3.47
C ILE A 133 17.49 22.12 3.70
N SER A 134 17.71 22.67 4.89
CA SER A 134 18.98 23.33 5.25
C SER A 134 20.17 22.37 5.20
N HIS A 135 19.97 21.14 5.66
CA HIS A 135 20.99 20.09 5.62
C HIS A 135 21.39 19.75 4.17
N LEU A 136 20.42 19.53 3.28
CA LEU A 136 20.72 19.22 1.88
C LEU A 136 21.34 20.41 1.14
N GLU A 137 20.88 21.64 1.38
CA GLU A 137 21.49 22.85 0.80
C GLU A 137 22.95 23.01 1.23
N SER A 138 23.28 22.73 2.51
CA SER A 138 24.67 22.78 3.00
C SER A 138 25.60 21.78 2.29
N GLN A 139 25.06 20.67 1.80
CA GLN A 139 25.79 19.60 1.14
C GLN A 139 25.89 19.75 -0.37
N LYS A 140 25.10 20.65 -0.98
CA LYS A 140 24.94 20.80 -2.43
C LYS A 140 26.23 21.01 -3.21
N ASN A 141 27.23 21.66 -2.62
CA ASN A 141 28.54 21.91 -3.26
C ASN A 141 29.64 20.93 -2.80
N THR A 142 29.29 19.96 -1.96
CA THR A 142 30.22 18.96 -1.44
C THR A 142 30.14 17.70 -2.30
N ARG A 143 31.30 17.16 -2.68
CA ARG A 143 31.35 15.88 -3.39
C ARG A 143 31.08 14.74 -2.41
N LEU A 144 29.83 14.29 -2.35
CA LEU A 144 29.40 13.13 -1.60
C LEU A 144 29.49 11.85 -2.45
N ASP A 145 29.61 10.70 -1.79
CA ASP A 145 29.47 9.41 -2.47
C ASP A 145 27.98 9.12 -2.81
N ILE A 146 27.75 8.13 -3.68
CA ILE A 146 26.40 7.76 -4.14
C ILE A 146 25.46 7.40 -2.96
N PRO A 147 25.85 6.56 -1.99
CA PRO A 147 24.99 6.25 -0.84
C PRO A 147 24.57 7.48 -0.02
N HIS A 148 25.48 8.42 0.23
CA HIS A 148 25.16 9.64 0.97
C HIS A 148 24.24 10.58 0.16
N GLN A 149 24.46 10.71 -1.15
CA GLN A 149 23.55 11.45 -2.03
C GLN A 149 22.14 10.87 -2.03
N GLU A 150 22.02 9.55 -2.17
CA GLU A 150 20.74 8.85 -2.12
C GLU A 150 20.03 9.03 -0.76
N ALA A 151 20.78 8.92 0.34
CA ALA A 151 20.25 9.11 1.69
C ALA A 151 19.75 10.54 1.91
N GLY A 152 20.49 11.56 1.43
CA GLY A 152 20.08 12.96 1.51
C GLY A 152 18.75 13.22 0.79
N ILE A 153 18.63 12.74 -0.46
CA ILE A 153 17.38 12.84 -1.24
C ILE A 153 16.22 12.17 -0.50
N ARG A 154 16.38 10.91 -0.08
CA ARG A 154 15.32 10.14 0.59
C ARG A 154 14.88 10.83 1.89
N THR A 155 15.83 11.31 2.69
CA THR A 155 15.53 11.97 3.98
C THR A 155 14.69 13.23 3.77
N LEU A 156 14.99 14.05 2.77
CA LEU A 156 14.20 15.23 2.45
C LEU A 156 12.80 14.86 1.92
N GLU A 157 12.69 13.83 1.07
CA GLU A 157 11.40 13.31 0.59
C GLU A 157 10.52 12.75 1.73
N VAL A 158 11.13 12.12 2.75
CA VAL A 158 10.43 11.69 3.98
C VAL A 158 9.83 12.89 4.71
N ALA A 159 10.65 13.90 5.00
CA ALA A 159 10.21 15.07 5.74
C ALA A 159 9.12 15.86 4.98
N GLN A 160 9.23 15.92 3.65
CA GLN A 160 8.19 16.47 2.78
C GLN A 160 6.86 15.71 2.93
N HIS A 161 6.90 14.37 2.97
CA HIS A 161 5.70 13.56 3.15
C HIS A 161 5.07 13.75 4.53
N GLU A 162 5.89 13.80 5.59
CA GLU A 162 5.44 14.05 6.96
C GLU A 162 4.74 15.41 7.07
N ALA A 163 5.34 16.46 6.52
CA ALA A 163 4.76 17.81 6.45
C ALA A 163 3.40 17.80 5.72
N LEU A 164 3.31 17.15 4.56
CA LEU A 164 2.05 17.01 3.82
C LEU A 164 0.98 16.32 4.68
N MET A 165 1.33 15.21 5.35
CA MET A 165 0.38 14.47 6.18
C MET A 165 -0.10 15.29 7.38
N ALA A 166 0.78 16.07 8.02
CA ALA A 166 0.42 16.98 9.11
C ALA A 166 -0.54 18.07 8.63
N VAL A 167 -0.25 18.71 7.48
CA VAL A 167 -1.11 19.73 6.87
C VAL A 167 -2.49 19.17 6.54
N ARG A 168 -2.57 18.00 5.89
CA ARG A 168 -3.86 17.36 5.57
C ARG A 168 -4.68 17.01 6.82
N LYS A 169 -4.04 16.54 7.88
CA LYS A 169 -4.72 16.28 9.17
C LYS A 169 -5.26 17.57 9.78
N TYR A 170 -4.51 18.68 9.68
CA TYR A 170 -4.96 19.98 10.15
C TYR A 170 -6.14 20.53 9.31
N GLU A 171 -6.09 20.38 7.99
CA GLU A 171 -7.17 20.72 7.06
C GLU A 171 -8.48 19.97 7.35
N PHE A 172 -8.39 18.70 7.79
CA PHE A 172 -9.55 17.87 8.09
C PHE A 172 -10.44 18.47 9.19
N TRP A 173 -9.88 19.29 10.10
CA TRP A 173 -10.65 19.95 11.15
C TRP A 173 -11.61 21.03 10.66
N LYS A 174 -11.45 21.53 9.42
CA LYS A 174 -12.25 22.64 8.87
C LYS A 174 -13.75 22.39 8.99
N MET A 175 -14.19 21.20 8.56
CA MET A 175 -15.62 20.82 8.61
C MET A 175 -16.12 20.68 10.05
N ARG A 176 -15.30 20.11 10.94
CA ARG A 176 -15.69 19.89 12.34
C ARG A 176 -15.82 21.22 13.08
N VAL A 177 -14.86 22.13 12.93
CA VAL A 177 -14.91 23.48 13.52
C VAL A 177 -16.14 24.25 13.03
N ALA A 178 -16.40 24.24 11.72
CA ALA A 178 -17.59 24.89 11.14
C ALA A 178 -18.91 24.28 11.66
N PHE A 179 -18.94 22.97 11.89
CA PHE A 179 -20.11 22.29 12.45
C PHE A 179 -20.36 22.70 13.91
N VAL A 180 -19.33 22.72 14.76
CA VAL A 180 -19.47 23.16 16.16
C VAL A 180 -19.91 24.62 16.24
N GLN A 181 -19.34 25.49 15.41
CA GLN A 181 -19.74 26.89 15.30
C GLN A 181 -21.23 27.02 14.92
N SER A 182 -21.65 26.34 13.86
CA SER A 182 -23.05 26.36 13.42
C SER A 182 -24.00 25.77 14.47
N GLY A 183 -23.56 24.74 15.18
CA GLY A 183 -24.30 24.13 16.30
C GLY A 183 -24.49 25.10 17.46
N ALA A 184 -23.43 25.77 17.89
CA ALA A 184 -23.49 26.79 18.93
C ALA A 184 -24.41 27.96 18.54
N GLN A 185 -24.33 28.42 17.28
CA GLN A 185 -25.21 29.47 16.77
C GLN A 185 -26.69 29.07 16.81
N ARG A 186 -27.03 27.86 16.36
CA ARG A 186 -28.40 27.32 16.44
C ARG A 186 -28.86 27.22 17.89
N ASN A 187 -28.01 26.72 18.79
CA ASN A 187 -28.36 26.59 20.20
C ASN A 187 -28.62 27.95 20.85
N LEU A 188 -27.85 28.99 20.52
CA LEU A 188 -28.13 30.37 20.95
C LEU A 188 -29.50 30.86 20.45
N THR A 189 -29.84 30.58 19.18
CA THR A 189 -31.14 30.97 18.60
C THR A 189 -32.33 30.34 19.33
N TYR A 190 -32.21 29.08 19.75
CA TYR A 190 -33.29 28.34 20.43
C TYR A 190 -33.17 28.32 21.97
N ALA A 191 -32.16 29.00 22.54
CA ALA A 191 -31.94 29.00 23.97
C ALA A 191 -33.04 29.77 24.73
N GLN A 192 -33.81 29.04 25.54
CA GLN A 192 -34.87 29.59 26.39
C GLN A 192 -34.34 30.23 27.69
N SER A 193 -33.08 29.97 28.07
CA SER A 193 -32.42 30.52 29.25
C SER A 193 -30.91 30.63 29.04
N GLY A 194 -30.22 31.43 29.87
CA GLY A 194 -28.75 31.57 29.82
C GLY A 194 -28.23 32.33 28.59
N GLN A 195 -29.00 33.28 28.04
CA GLN A 195 -28.66 34.02 26.81
C GLN A 195 -27.25 34.62 26.83
N ALA A 196 -26.84 35.27 27.92
CA ALA A 196 -25.49 35.85 28.04
C ALA A 196 -24.37 34.79 27.97
N GLN A 197 -24.60 33.59 28.54
CA GLN A 197 -23.64 32.49 28.51
C GLN A 197 -23.54 31.89 27.10
N TRP A 198 -24.68 31.72 26.43
CA TRP A 198 -24.71 31.28 25.03
C TRP A 198 -24.06 32.30 24.08
N GLN A 199 -24.27 33.60 24.31
CA GLN A 199 -23.60 34.66 23.55
C GLN A 199 -22.08 34.61 23.73
N SER A 200 -21.60 34.44 24.97
CA SER A 200 -20.17 34.27 25.25
C SER A 200 -19.60 33.02 24.56
N LEU A 201 -20.30 31.89 24.63
CA LEU A 201 -19.90 30.65 23.95
C LEU A 201 -19.80 30.83 22.43
N VAL A 202 -20.79 31.48 21.81
CA VAL A 202 -20.79 31.78 20.38
C VAL A 202 -19.62 32.70 20.00
N GLN A 203 -19.34 33.72 20.79
CA GLN A 203 -18.17 34.58 20.58
C GLN A 203 -16.86 33.78 20.65
N GLN A 204 -16.73 32.86 21.61
CA GLN A 204 -15.54 32.00 21.74
C GLN A 204 -15.35 31.10 20.52
N ILE A 205 -16.39 30.38 20.06
CA ILE A 205 -16.25 29.48 18.90
C ILE A 205 -16.05 30.25 17.59
N ASN A 206 -16.61 31.45 17.44
CA ASN A 206 -16.32 32.31 16.29
C ASN A 206 -14.85 32.73 16.28
N ALA A 207 -14.30 33.15 17.42
CA ALA A 207 -12.87 33.49 17.52
C ALA A 207 -11.96 32.27 17.23
N ILE A 208 -12.34 31.07 17.70
CA ILE A 208 -11.63 29.82 17.38
C ILE A 208 -11.68 29.54 15.87
N HIS A 209 -12.85 29.69 15.26
CA HIS A 209 -13.04 29.49 13.82
C HIS A 209 -12.19 30.46 12.99
N ASP A 210 -12.21 31.76 13.30
CA ASP A 210 -11.45 32.78 12.59
C ASP A 210 -9.94 32.55 12.74
N ARG A 211 -9.48 32.23 13.96
CA ARG A 211 -8.08 31.87 14.22
C ARG A 211 -7.68 30.61 13.47
N TYR A 212 -8.56 29.60 13.42
CA TYR A 212 -8.31 28.37 12.67
C TYR A 212 -8.14 28.66 11.17
N LEU A 213 -9.04 29.44 10.56
CA LEU A 213 -8.95 29.79 9.14
C LEU A 213 -7.71 30.61 8.81
N SER A 214 -7.39 31.62 9.63
CA SER A 214 -6.16 32.41 9.48
C SER A 214 -4.91 31.54 9.57
N ARG A 215 -4.85 30.65 10.57
CA ARG A 215 -3.74 29.72 10.74
C ARG A 215 -3.66 28.71 9.59
N LEU A 216 -4.79 28.20 9.10
CA LEU A 216 -4.82 27.31 7.95
C LEU A 216 -4.23 28.00 6.72
N ALA A 217 -4.62 29.25 6.43
CA ALA A 217 -4.06 30.00 5.31
C ALA A 217 -2.54 30.19 5.44
N SER A 218 -2.04 30.50 6.64
CA SER A 218 -0.61 30.62 6.92
C SER A 218 0.14 29.29 6.74
N ILE A 219 -0.43 28.18 7.24
CA ILE A 219 0.10 26.82 7.08
C ILE A 219 0.17 26.45 5.59
N THR A 220 -0.90 26.67 4.83
CA THR A 220 -0.94 26.37 3.39
C THR A 220 0.12 27.17 2.63
N GLN A 221 0.29 28.46 2.96
CA GLN A 221 1.31 29.31 2.33
C GLN A 221 2.73 28.83 2.67
N ARG A 222 3.02 28.56 3.95
CA ARG A 222 4.35 28.08 4.39
C ARG A 222 4.68 26.72 3.79
N HIS A 223 3.73 25.80 3.76
CA HIS A 223 3.90 24.49 3.12
C HIS A 223 4.29 24.63 1.65
N ARG A 224 3.64 25.54 0.92
CA ARG A 224 3.97 25.80 -0.49
C ARG A 224 5.39 26.34 -0.64
N THR A 225 5.78 27.34 0.15
CA THR A 225 7.14 27.90 0.11
C THR A 225 8.20 26.84 0.38
N LEU A 226 8.06 26.06 1.46
CA LEU A 226 9.00 24.99 1.80
C LEU A 226 9.04 23.89 0.72
N HIS A 227 7.88 23.57 0.14
CA HIS A 227 7.81 22.61 -0.95
C HIS A 227 8.57 23.09 -2.18
N ASP A 228 8.38 24.34 -2.60
CA ASP A 228 9.03 24.90 -3.79
C ASP A 228 10.57 24.95 -3.60
N GLU A 229 11.03 25.29 -2.39
CA GLU A 229 12.46 25.25 -2.03
C GLU A 229 13.03 23.82 -2.06
N ALA A 230 12.35 22.87 -1.41
CA ALA A 230 12.76 21.47 -1.42
C ALA A 230 12.76 20.87 -2.83
N GLU A 231 11.79 21.22 -3.67
CA GLU A 231 11.70 20.73 -5.05
C GLU A 231 12.90 21.20 -5.88
N ALA A 232 13.27 22.48 -5.78
CA ALA A 232 14.44 23.02 -6.46
C ALA A 232 15.74 22.31 -6.03
N LEU A 233 15.88 22.04 -4.73
CA LEU A 233 17.00 21.28 -4.18
C LEU A 233 17.04 19.83 -4.68
N LEU A 234 15.90 19.15 -4.65
CA LEU A 234 15.79 17.75 -5.06
C LEU A 234 16.08 17.58 -6.56
N ILE A 235 15.73 18.55 -7.39
CA ILE A 235 16.09 18.56 -8.83
C ILE A 235 17.61 18.60 -9.00
N VAL A 236 18.30 19.50 -8.28
CA VAL A 236 19.77 19.61 -8.36
C VAL A 236 20.45 18.36 -7.82
N ALA A 237 20.02 17.87 -6.64
CA ALA A 237 20.58 16.68 -6.02
C ALA A 237 20.37 15.42 -6.88
N HIS A 238 19.20 15.30 -7.53
CA HIS A 238 18.93 14.20 -8.45
C HIS A 238 19.84 14.25 -9.69
N GLN A 239 20.07 15.43 -10.27
CA GLN A 239 21.00 15.57 -11.38
C GLN A 239 22.43 15.17 -10.99
N GLN A 240 22.91 15.63 -9.83
CA GLN A 240 24.23 15.25 -9.31
C GLN A 240 24.36 13.74 -9.08
N LEU A 241 23.28 13.10 -8.61
CA LEU A 241 23.23 11.65 -8.44
C LEU A 241 23.30 10.91 -9.79
N ILE A 242 22.59 11.40 -10.82
CA ILE A 242 22.68 10.86 -12.19
C ILE A 242 24.12 10.95 -12.70
N ASP A 243 24.77 12.10 -12.55
CA ASP A 243 26.14 12.33 -13.01
C ASP A 243 27.16 11.45 -12.25
N SER A 244 26.93 11.24 -10.95
CA SER A 244 27.78 10.36 -10.12
C SER A 244 27.64 8.89 -10.50
N ARG A 245 26.43 8.47 -10.88
CA ARG A 245 26.15 7.10 -11.36
C ARG A 245 26.69 6.85 -12.76
N SER A 246 26.64 7.83 -13.66
CA SER A 246 27.16 7.67 -15.03
C SER A 246 28.69 7.53 -15.08
N THR A 247 29.38 8.10 -14.09
CA THR A 247 30.85 8.02 -13.98
C THR A 247 31.35 6.80 -13.21
N THR A 248 30.46 6.05 -12.54
CA THR A 248 30.80 4.89 -11.72
C THR A 248 30.16 3.64 -12.29
N GLN A 249 30.97 2.64 -12.66
CA GLN A 249 30.44 1.34 -13.08
C GLN A 249 29.89 0.60 -11.84
N THR A 250 28.61 0.79 -11.57
CA THR A 250 27.93 0.20 -10.41
C THR A 250 27.20 -1.08 -10.82
N VAL A 251 27.45 -2.16 -10.09
CA VAL A 251 26.66 -3.40 -10.24
C VAL A 251 25.46 -3.31 -9.29
N HIS A 252 24.27 -3.18 -9.87
CA HIS A 252 23.00 -3.22 -9.17
C HIS A 252 22.64 -4.67 -8.81
N THR A 253 22.50 -4.92 -7.52
CA THR A 253 22.04 -6.20 -6.98
C THR A 253 20.54 -6.13 -6.71
N ILE A 254 19.76 -6.94 -7.40
CA ILE A 254 18.33 -7.10 -7.21
C ILE A 254 18.10 -8.36 -6.38
N SER A 255 17.32 -8.28 -5.31
CA SER A 255 16.99 -9.43 -4.46
C SER A 255 15.52 -9.79 -4.62
N ALA A 256 15.24 -11.07 -4.81
CA ALA A 256 13.92 -11.64 -5.04
C ALA A 256 13.66 -12.82 -4.09
N SER A 257 12.40 -13.03 -3.72
CA SER A 257 11.98 -14.16 -2.89
C SER A 257 11.72 -15.41 -3.74
N LEU A 258 12.14 -16.57 -3.24
CA LEU A 258 11.79 -17.88 -3.83
C LEU A 258 10.41 -18.41 -3.42
N ASP A 259 9.78 -17.87 -2.38
CA ASP A 259 8.57 -18.48 -1.81
C ASP A 259 7.37 -18.47 -2.77
N SER A 260 7.34 -17.46 -3.65
CA SER A 260 6.27 -17.20 -4.61
C SER A 260 6.76 -16.97 -6.04
N ALA A 261 8.05 -17.16 -6.33
CA ALA A 261 8.65 -16.80 -7.61
C ALA A 261 7.95 -17.50 -8.80
N ASP A 262 7.67 -18.79 -8.64
CA ASP A 262 7.01 -19.67 -9.61
C ASP A 262 5.48 -19.68 -9.50
N LYS A 263 4.90 -18.92 -8.56
CA LYS A 263 3.46 -18.90 -8.29
C LYS A 263 2.80 -17.59 -8.67
N ARG A 264 3.53 -16.47 -8.58
CA ARG A 264 2.98 -15.13 -8.77
C ARG A 264 3.99 -14.22 -9.46
N PRO A 265 3.52 -13.30 -10.30
CA PRO A 265 4.38 -12.27 -10.83
C PRO A 265 4.78 -11.28 -9.72
N ASP A 266 5.98 -10.72 -9.83
CA ASP A 266 6.47 -9.70 -8.90
C ASP A 266 7.30 -8.64 -9.63
N LEU A 267 7.40 -7.47 -8.99
CA LEU A 267 8.30 -6.39 -9.42
C LEU A 267 9.65 -6.56 -8.70
N LEU A 268 10.72 -6.51 -9.46
CA LEU A 268 12.09 -6.71 -8.99
C LEU A 268 12.81 -5.37 -8.95
N LEU A 269 13.30 -4.94 -7.78
CA LEU A 269 14.04 -3.68 -7.60
C LEU A 269 15.38 -3.89 -6.89
N PRO A 270 16.38 -3.03 -7.15
CA PRO A 270 17.59 -3.00 -6.35
C PRO A 270 17.30 -2.70 -4.88
N GLY A 271 17.81 -3.54 -3.97
CA GLY A 271 17.71 -3.34 -2.52
C GLY A 271 16.61 -4.10 -1.77
N GLY A 272 15.89 -5.04 -2.38
CA GLY A 272 15.05 -6.02 -1.66
C GLY A 272 13.63 -6.24 -2.20
N SER A 273 13.02 -7.37 -1.80
CA SER A 273 11.68 -7.89 -2.15
C SER A 273 10.95 -8.34 -0.87
N PRO A 274 9.59 -8.41 -0.84
CA PRO A 274 8.66 -8.12 -1.92
C PRO A 274 8.45 -6.61 -2.15
N VAL A 275 8.41 -6.23 -3.43
CA VAL A 275 8.14 -4.84 -3.84
C VAL A 275 6.64 -4.61 -3.96
N LEU A 276 5.91 -5.58 -4.51
CA LEU A 276 4.46 -5.54 -4.60
C LEU A 276 3.80 -6.18 -3.37
N LEU A 277 2.64 -5.65 -2.97
CA LEU A 277 1.77 -6.31 -2.00
C LEU A 277 1.18 -7.60 -2.61
N ALA A 278 0.84 -8.57 -1.76
CA ALA A 278 0.17 -9.81 -2.20
C ALA A 278 -1.11 -9.56 -3.01
N SER A 279 -1.86 -8.49 -2.69
CA SER A 279 -3.03 -8.06 -3.47
C SER A 279 -2.64 -7.52 -4.85
N GLN A 280 -1.57 -6.74 -4.93
CA GLN A 280 -1.07 -6.18 -6.19
C GLN A 280 -0.48 -7.27 -7.10
N GLN A 281 0.22 -8.26 -6.53
CA GLN A 281 0.66 -9.46 -7.27
C GLN A 281 -0.54 -10.24 -7.83
N ALA A 282 -1.63 -10.36 -7.06
CA ALA A 282 -2.86 -11.02 -7.53
C ALA A 282 -3.55 -10.23 -8.65
N ASP A 283 -3.58 -8.89 -8.56
CA ASP A 283 -4.16 -8.04 -9.59
C ASP A 283 -3.33 -8.06 -10.87
N LEU A 284 -1.99 -8.07 -10.77
CA LEU A 284 -1.08 -8.23 -11.91
C LEU A 284 -1.27 -9.59 -12.59
N LEU A 285 -1.34 -10.68 -11.81
CA LEU A 285 -1.59 -12.02 -12.35
C LEU A 285 -2.91 -12.07 -13.14
N LYS A 286 -3.98 -11.47 -12.62
CA LYS A 286 -5.28 -11.40 -13.32
C LYS A 286 -5.19 -10.60 -14.60
N ALA A 287 -4.47 -9.46 -14.58
CA ALA A 287 -4.26 -8.64 -15.77
C ALA A 287 -3.54 -9.43 -16.87
N ILE A 288 -2.45 -10.12 -16.53
CA ILE A 288 -1.69 -10.97 -17.46
C ILE A 288 -2.58 -12.06 -18.04
N ARG A 289 -3.28 -12.83 -17.20
CA ARG A 289 -4.18 -13.90 -17.65
C ARG A 289 -5.30 -13.39 -18.56
N SER A 290 -5.90 -12.24 -18.22
CA SER A 290 -6.94 -11.62 -19.04
C SER A 290 -6.40 -11.25 -20.43
N THR A 291 -5.22 -10.65 -20.49
CA THR A 291 -4.57 -10.27 -21.75
C THR A 291 -4.21 -11.49 -22.60
N VAL A 292 -3.60 -12.51 -21.99
CA VAL A 292 -3.22 -13.76 -22.67
C VAL A 292 -4.46 -14.47 -23.23
N ALA A 293 -5.55 -14.52 -22.47
CA ALA A 293 -6.81 -15.10 -22.92
C ALA A 293 -7.41 -14.35 -24.12
N GLU A 294 -7.44 -13.02 -24.06
CA GLU A 294 -7.98 -12.18 -25.14
C GLU A 294 -7.15 -12.31 -26.43
N PHE A 295 -5.81 -12.21 -26.34
CA PHE A 295 -4.96 -12.43 -27.50
C PHE A 295 -5.05 -13.86 -28.05
N SER A 296 -5.17 -14.87 -27.18
CA SER A 296 -5.37 -16.26 -27.62
C SER A 296 -6.68 -16.40 -28.40
N TRP A 297 -7.75 -15.76 -27.93
CA TRP A 297 -9.03 -15.75 -28.62
C TRP A 297 -8.91 -15.06 -29.99
N GLN A 298 -8.33 -13.87 -30.05
CA GLN A 298 -8.10 -13.11 -31.30
C GLN A 298 -7.27 -13.88 -32.34
N ASN A 299 -6.21 -14.57 -31.89
CA ASN A 299 -5.36 -15.39 -32.76
C ASN A 299 -6.13 -16.56 -33.40
N THR A 300 -7.20 -17.05 -32.75
CA THR A 300 -8.03 -18.14 -33.28
C THR A 300 -9.19 -17.66 -34.16
N SER A 301 -9.57 -16.38 -34.09
CA SER A 301 -10.75 -15.81 -34.76
C SER A 301 -10.48 -15.21 -36.15
N SER A 302 -9.26 -15.34 -36.71
CA SER A 302 -8.89 -14.85 -38.05
C SER A 302 -9.05 -13.33 -38.25
N GLU A 303 -8.92 -12.54 -37.18
CA GLU A 303 -8.88 -11.08 -37.24
C GLU A 303 -7.51 -10.55 -37.73
N PRO A 304 -7.46 -9.42 -38.46
CA PRO A 304 -6.24 -8.94 -39.10
C PRO A 304 -5.19 -8.40 -38.10
N ASP A 305 -3.92 -8.71 -38.38
CA ASP A 305 -2.67 -8.18 -37.80
C ASP A 305 -2.62 -8.05 -36.27
N THR A 306 -2.44 -9.18 -35.59
CA THR A 306 -2.02 -9.24 -34.17
C THR A 306 -0.53 -8.92 -33.97
N GLU A 307 0.28 -8.84 -35.04
CA GLU A 307 1.75 -8.62 -34.96
C GLU A 307 2.16 -7.31 -34.27
N ASN A 308 1.24 -6.36 -34.12
CA ASN A 308 1.48 -5.08 -33.47
C ASN A 308 0.44 -4.76 -32.40
N GLN A 309 -0.05 -5.74 -31.63
CA GLN A 309 -0.97 -5.45 -30.53
C GLN A 309 -0.31 -5.70 -29.17
N ARG A 310 -0.55 -4.78 -28.24
CA ARG A 310 -0.06 -4.87 -26.86
C ARG A 310 -1.12 -4.41 -25.87
N ALA A 311 -1.01 -4.87 -24.63
CA ALA A 311 -1.87 -4.41 -23.55
C ALA A 311 -1.07 -4.11 -22.28
N ALA A 312 -1.37 -2.99 -21.63
CA ALA A 312 -0.70 -2.59 -20.41
C ALA A 312 -1.19 -3.38 -19.20
N VAL A 313 -0.31 -4.19 -18.59
CA VAL A 313 -0.65 -5.07 -17.46
C VAL A 313 -0.22 -4.51 -16.10
N LEU A 314 0.77 -3.64 -16.07
CA LEU A 314 1.24 -2.97 -14.86
C LEU A 314 1.62 -1.52 -15.17
N SER A 315 1.25 -0.60 -14.30
CA SER A 315 1.77 0.76 -14.27
C SER A 315 2.13 1.16 -12.84
N PHE A 316 3.22 1.91 -12.66
CA PHE A 316 3.64 2.40 -11.36
C PHE A 316 4.56 3.63 -11.50
N ALA A 317 4.82 4.30 -10.39
CA ALA A 317 5.84 5.34 -10.28
C ALA A 317 6.84 4.96 -9.19
N PHE A 318 8.12 5.31 -9.37
CA PHE A 318 9.09 5.27 -8.28
C PHE A 318 8.75 6.30 -7.22
N SER A 319 8.84 5.89 -5.96
CA SER A 319 8.56 6.77 -4.82
C SER A 319 9.74 7.67 -4.48
N SER A 320 10.94 7.43 -5.00
CA SER A 320 12.09 8.30 -4.70
C SER A 320 12.86 8.66 -5.95
N ARG A 321 13.34 9.92 -6.02
CA ARG A 321 14.33 10.33 -7.02
C ARG A 321 15.68 9.64 -6.83
N ALA A 322 15.94 9.13 -5.62
CA ALA A 322 17.14 8.34 -5.35
C ALA A 322 17.05 6.92 -5.92
N ASP A 323 15.92 6.49 -6.46
CA ASP A 323 15.82 5.19 -7.11
C ASP A 323 16.64 5.17 -8.41
N THR A 324 17.16 4.00 -8.76
CA THR A 324 17.99 3.79 -9.96
C THR A 324 17.17 3.78 -11.24
N GLN A 325 15.83 3.82 -11.14
CA GLN A 325 14.90 3.58 -12.24
C GLN A 325 15.10 2.23 -12.93
N LEU A 326 15.91 1.33 -12.33
CA LEU A 326 16.13 -0.03 -12.78
C LEU A 326 15.11 -0.93 -12.10
N PHE A 327 14.38 -1.68 -12.88
CA PHE A 327 13.45 -2.70 -12.44
C PHE A 327 13.43 -3.89 -13.39
N GLY A 328 13.03 -5.04 -12.85
CA GLY A 328 12.64 -6.19 -13.63
C GLY A 328 11.22 -6.62 -13.26
N VAL A 329 10.58 -7.41 -14.10
CA VAL A 329 9.32 -8.07 -13.77
C VAL A 329 9.53 -9.57 -13.96
N SER A 330 9.32 -10.35 -12.92
CA SER A 330 9.32 -11.81 -13.02
C SER A 330 7.89 -12.32 -13.09
N VAL A 331 7.64 -13.28 -13.97
CA VAL A 331 6.35 -13.96 -14.14
C VAL A 331 6.61 -15.47 -14.27
N PRO A 332 5.80 -16.34 -13.66
CA PRO A 332 5.89 -17.78 -13.93
C PRO A 332 5.68 -18.05 -15.43
N LEU A 333 6.57 -18.83 -16.05
CA LEU A 333 6.52 -19.05 -17.50
C LEU A 333 5.19 -19.69 -17.95
N SER A 334 4.59 -20.50 -17.09
CA SER A 334 3.30 -21.16 -17.29
C SER A 334 2.13 -20.20 -17.50
N GLU A 335 2.25 -18.93 -17.10
CA GLU A 335 1.23 -17.90 -17.34
C GLU A 335 1.27 -17.35 -18.78
N LEU A 336 2.36 -17.58 -19.50
CA LEU A 336 2.54 -17.14 -20.88
C LEU A 336 2.44 -18.30 -21.87
N LEU A 337 2.88 -19.51 -21.51
CA LEU A 337 2.73 -20.68 -22.37
C LEU A 337 2.72 -21.99 -21.57
N PRO A 338 2.16 -23.06 -22.14
CA PRO A 338 2.35 -24.41 -21.60
C PRO A 338 3.85 -24.74 -21.54
N ILE A 339 4.33 -25.17 -20.37
CA ILE A 339 5.75 -25.49 -20.14
C ILE A 339 6.07 -26.98 -20.28
N GLU A 340 5.04 -27.83 -20.40
CA GLU A 340 5.21 -29.29 -20.56
C GLU A 340 5.65 -29.65 -21.99
N GLY A 341 6.44 -30.74 -22.11
CA GLY A 341 6.87 -31.28 -23.41
C GLY A 341 8.12 -30.64 -24.01
N GLN A 342 8.71 -29.63 -23.35
CA GLN A 342 9.95 -28.98 -23.78
C GLN A 342 11.07 -29.21 -22.77
N ASP A 343 12.26 -29.59 -23.25
CA ASP A 343 13.44 -29.78 -22.39
C ASP A 343 14.12 -28.43 -22.10
N TRP A 344 13.57 -27.73 -21.10
CA TRP A 344 14.07 -26.43 -20.65
C TRP A 344 15.52 -26.49 -20.14
N GLN A 345 15.95 -27.61 -19.56
CA GLN A 345 17.32 -27.78 -19.07
C GLN A 345 18.30 -27.82 -20.23
N HIS A 346 18.01 -28.61 -21.26
CA HIS A 346 18.82 -28.67 -22.47
C HIS A 346 18.87 -27.33 -23.20
N LEU A 347 17.74 -26.60 -23.27
CA LEU A 347 17.71 -25.27 -23.90
C LEU A 347 18.54 -24.24 -23.12
N ALA A 348 18.47 -24.25 -21.79
CA ALA A 348 19.27 -23.38 -20.95
C ALA A 348 20.77 -23.71 -21.05
N ALA A 349 21.13 -24.99 -21.05
CA ALA A 349 22.52 -25.45 -21.16
C ALA A 349 23.17 -25.04 -22.50
N ASN A 350 22.38 -25.03 -23.58
CA ASN A 350 22.84 -24.60 -24.91
C ASN A 350 22.65 -23.10 -25.16
N GLN A 351 22.22 -22.31 -24.16
CA GLN A 351 21.93 -20.88 -24.29
C GLN A 351 20.99 -20.55 -25.46
N ALA A 352 20.01 -21.43 -25.72
CA ALA A 352 19.13 -21.36 -26.88
C ALA A 352 18.22 -20.12 -26.84
N GLU A 353 17.64 -19.80 -27.99
CA GLU A 353 16.54 -18.86 -28.12
C GLU A 353 15.27 -19.60 -28.53
N VAL A 354 14.14 -19.27 -27.90
CA VAL A 354 12.84 -19.93 -28.13
C VAL A 354 11.79 -18.91 -28.51
N ASN A 355 10.99 -19.22 -29.52
CA ASN A 355 9.83 -18.41 -29.87
C ASN A 355 8.71 -18.68 -28.87
N VAL A 356 8.23 -17.61 -28.21
CA VAL A 356 7.08 -17.67 -27.29
C VAL A 356 5.90 -16.88 -27.88
N PRO A 357 4.66 -17.30 -27.62
CA PRO A 357 3.47 -16.65 -28.17
C PRO A 357 3.21 -15.27 -27.57
N PHE A 358 3.69 -15.00 -26.35
CA PHE A 358 3.53 -13.70 -25.69
C PHE A 358 4.85 -13.26 -25.08
N ARG A 359 5.19 -11.99 -25.27
CA ARG A 359 6.38 -11.36 -24.68
C ARG A 359 5.97 -10.14 -23.89
N MET A 360 6.81 -9.73 -22.96
CA MET A 360 6.62 -8.51 -22.20
C MET A 360 7.66 -7.48 -22.60
N SER A 361 7.22 -6.21 -22.62
CA SER A 361 8.11 -5.07 -22.79
C SER A 361 7.80 -4.02 -21.73
N THR A 362 8.71 -3.06 -21.58
CA THR A 362 8.54 -1.95 -20.64
C THR A 362 8.68 -0.63 -21.38
N ALA A 363 7.97 0.40 -20.93
CA ALA A 363 8.17 1.75 -21.40
C ALA A 363 7.95 2.78 -20.28
N ALA A 364 8.54 3.95 -20.45
CA ALA A 364 8.13 5.14 -19.71
C ALA A 364 7.00 5.84 -20.48
N VAL A 365 5.86 6.05 -19.84
CA VAL A 365 4.67 6.67 -20.45
C VAL A 365 4.29 7.96 -19.73
N PRO A 366 3.70 8.95 -20.42
CA PRO A 366 3.20 10.15 -19.76
C PRO A 366 2.06 9.79 -18.80
N ALA A 367 2.10 10.36 -17.60
CA ALA A 367 1.01 10.29 -16.64
C ALA A 367 -0.11 11.26 -17.05
N ASN A 368 -1.34 10.97 -16.61
CA ASN A 368 -2.48 11.85 -16.85
C ASN A 368 -2.31 13.18 -16.08
N PRO A 369 -2.27 14.33 -16.78
CA PRO A 369 -2.09 15.62 -16.12
C PRO A 369 -3.17 15.90 -15.07
N GLY A 370 -2.76 16.44 -13.93
CA GLY A 370 -3.62 16.84 -12.81
C GLY A 370 -4.24 15.68 -12.01
N LYS A 371 -3.85 14.42 -12.27
CA LYS A 371 -4.42 13.26 -11.56
C LYS A 371 -3.49 12.60 -10.56
N MET A 372 -2.17 12.74 -10.71
CA MET A 372 -1.19 12.00 -9.92
C MET A 372 -0.18 12.95 -9.29
N PHE A 373 -0.07 12.91 -7.96
CA PHE A 373 0.79 13.80 -7.19
C PHE A 373 1.55 13.04 -6.13
N GLN A 374 2.84 13.34 -6.01
CA GLN A 374 3.66 12.96 -4.88
C GLN A 374 3.99 14.22 -4.06
N GLY A 375 3.42 14.33 -2.87
CA GLY A 375 3.45 15.61 -2.17
C GLY A 375 2.56 16.61 -2.91
N LEU A 376 3.13 17.76 -3.27
CA LEU A 376 2.54 18.74 -4.18
C LEU A 376 3.09 18.65 -5.60
N ARG A 377 4.09 17.78 -5.84
CA ARG A 377 4.70 17.57 -7.15
C ARG A 377 3.82 16.67 -8.00
N GLU A 378 3.52 17.12 -9.21
CA GLU A 378 2.84 16.30 -10.20
C GLU A 378 3.78 15.21 -10.75
N ILE A 379 3.29 13.97 -10.78
CA ILE A 379 3.98 12.88 -11.46
C ILE A 379 3.68 12.99 -12.94
N LYS A 380 4.73 13.15 -13.75
CA LYS A 380 4.62 13.34 -15.21
C LYS A 380 4.82 12.07 -16.00
N THR A 381 5.49 11.08 -15.43
CA THR A 381 5.85 9.84 -16.11
C THR A 381 5.58 8.63 -15.21
N LEU A 382 5.16 7.54 -15.82
CA LEU A 382 4.96 6.24 -15.17
C LEU A 382 5.81 5.20 -15.89
N SER A 383 6.28 4.20 -15.14
CA SER A 383 6.78 2.96 -15.72
C SER A 383 5.59 2.07 -16.05
N GLN A 384 5.52 1.58 -17.27
CA GLN A 384 4.46 0.72 -17.75
C GLN A 384 5.04 -0.57 -18.33
N VAL A 385 4.36 -1.69 -18.05
CA VAL A 385 4.71 -3.02 -18.52
C VAL A 385 3.60 -3.51 -19.41
N TYR A 386 3.98 -4.00 -20.59
CA TYR A 386 3.06 -4.50 -21.60
C TYR A 386 3.22 -6.00 -21.76
N VAL A 387 2.14 -6.65 -22.20
CA VAL A 387 2.18 -7.96 -22.84
C VAL A 387 1.84 -7.76 -24.32
N THR A 388 2.64 -8.35 -25.19
CA THR A 388 2.54 -8.26 -26.65
C THR A 388 2.35 -9.67 -27.21
N ALA A 389 1.38 -9.84 -28.12
CA ALA A 389 1.22 -11.09 -28.85
C ALA A 389 2.31 -11.19 -29.94
N CYS A 390 2.99 -12.33 -29.98
CA CYS A 390 4.12 -12.58 -30.90
C CYS A 390 3.86 -13.74 -31.88
N SER A 391 2.59 -14.05 -32.14
CA SER A 391 2.14 -15.13 -33.02
C SER A 391 2.60 -14.92 -34.46
N GLY A 392 3.82 -15.35 -34.78
CA GLY A 392 4.38 -15.27 -36.13
C GLY A 392 5.36 -14.11 -36.38
N CYS A 393 5.79 -13.36 -35.35
CA CYS A 393 6.74 -12.25 -35.50
C CYS A 393 8.08 -12.70 -36.11
N ARG A 394 8.20 -12.72 -37.44
CA ARG A 394 9.41 -13.17 -38.17
C ARG A 394 10.59 -12.22 -38.01
N SER A 395 10.35 -11.00 -37.52
CA SER A 395 11.32 -9.91 -37.38
C SER A 395 11.91 -9.78 -35.98
N ILE A 396 11.39 -10.49 -34.97
CA ILE A 396 11.83 -10.39 -33.58
C ILE A 396 12.59 -11.66 -33.20
N SER A 397 13.81 -11.53 -32.65
CA SER A 397 14.61 -12.67 -32.18
C SER A 397 13.88 -13.45 -31.09
N GLY A 398 14.21 -14.73 -30.90
CA GLY A 398 13.60 -15.54 -29.86
C GLY A 398 13.94 -15.04 -28.46
N VAL A 399 13.24 -15.56 -27.44
CA VAL A 399 13.55 -15.27 -26.03
C VAL A 399 14.72 -16.14 -25.58
N ARG A 400 15.71 -15.51 -24.97
CA ARG A 400 16.95 -16.16 -24.50
C ARG A 400 16.66 -17.05 -23.30
N VAL A 401 16.99 -18.33 -23.41
CA VAL A 401 16.86 -19.31 -22.32
C VAL A 401 18.20 -19.43 -21.59
N ARG A 402 18.21 -19.20 -20.28
CA ARG A 402 19.43 -19.18 -19.46
C ARG A 402 19.24 -19.96 -18.15
N ALA A 403 20.30 -20.60 -17.69
CA ALA A 403 20.31 -21.30 -16.42
C ALA A 403 20.55 -20.32 -15.26
N ALA A 404 19.84 -20.50 -14.16
CA ALA A 404 20.14 -19.82 -12.90
C ALA A 404 21.34 -20.50 -12.23
N THR A 405 22.33 -19.71 -11.81
CA THR A 405 23.51 -20.24 -11.11
C THR A 405 23.18 -20.45 -9.64
N GLN A 406 23.36 -21.67 -9.14
CA GLN A 406 23.16 -21.99 -7.72
C GLN A 406 24.45 -21.72 -6.92
N ASP A 407 24.33 -20.92 -5.86
CA ASP A 407 25.35 -20.77 -4.83
C ASP A 407 25.24 -21.97 -3.86
N GLN A 408 26.09 -22.98 -4.07
CA GLN A 408 26.09 -24.27 -3.36
C GLN A 408 26.15 -24.14 -1.82
N HIS A 409 26.67 -23.01 -1.30
CA HIS A 409 26.79 -22.80 0.14
C HIS A 409 25.62 -22.05 0.78
N ARG A 410 24.77 -21.38 -0.01
CA ARG A 410 23.77 -20.44 0.51
C ARG A 410 22.33 -20.72 0.09
N ASN A 411 22.07 -21.83 -0.61
CA ASN A 411 20.75 -22.18 -1.16
C ASN A 411 20.08 -20.98 -1.88
N ARG A 412 20.89 -20.28 -2.68
CA ARG A 412 20.53 -19.04 -3.35
C ARG A 412 20.83 -19.19 -4.84
N PHE A 413 19.95 -18.67 -5.68
CA PHE A 413 20.15 -18.63 -7.12
C PHE A 413 20.54 -17.23 -7.56
N SER A 414 21.31 -17.12 -8.64
CA SER A 414 21.69 -15.85 -9.24
C SER A 414 21.65 -15.88 -10.76
N PHE A 415 21.32 -14.74 -11.35
CA PHE A 415 21.33 -14.54 -12.78
C PHE A 415 21.87 -13.14 -13.12
N THR A 416 22.65 -13.06 -14.19
CA THR A 416 23.21 -11.81 -14.74
C THR A 416 22.81 -11.71 -16.20
N PRO A 417 21.99 -10.72 -16.59
CA PRO A 417 21.56 -10.54 -17.98
C PRO A 417 22.73 -10.24 -18.93
N GLU A 418 22.61 -10.69 -20.18
CA GLU A 418 23.61 -10.47 -21.22
C GLU A 418 23.39 -9.09 -21.87
N GLY A 419 24.43 -8.26 -21.87
CA GLY A 419 24.36 -6.89 -22.42
C GLY A 419 24.03 -5.80 -21.41
N SER A 420 23.58 -6.17 -20.21
CA SER A 420 23.35 -5.25 -19.08
C SER A 420 24.54 -5.31 -18.12
N SER A 421 25.59 -4.55 -18.46
CA SER A 421 26.78 -4.38 -17.65
C SER A 421 26.42 -3.83 -16.26
N GLY A 422 26.19 -4.72 -15.29
CA GLY A 422 25.96 -4.33 -13.90
C GLY A 422 24.56 -4.60 -13.35
N VAL A 423 23.82 -5.61 -13.81
CA VAL A 423 22.64 -6.10 -13.08
C VAL A 423 22.84 -7.55 -12.68
N ALA A 424 22.68 -7.85 -11.39
CA ALA A 424 22.68 -9.21 -10.86
C ALA A 424 21.41 -9.44 -10.04
N VAL A 425 20.62 -10.43 -10.41
CA VAL A 425 19.42 -10.82 -9.66
C VAL A 425 19.74 -12.02 -8.81
N HIS A 426 19.33 -11.98 -7.54
CA HIS A 426 19.52 -13.06 -6.58
C HIS A 426 18.19 -13.50 -5.99
N TRP A 427 17.89 -14.79 -6.06
CA TRP A 427 16.72 -15.39 -5.43
C TRP A 427 17.11 -16.19 -4.20
N ALA A 428 16.51 -15.87 -3.06
CA ALA A 428 16.70 -16.60 -1.82
C ALA A 428 15.35 -16.82 -1.11
N ARG A 429 15.27 -17.86 -0.27
CA ARG A 429 14.17 -17.97 0.69
C ARG A 429 14.44 -16.99 1.85
N PRO A 430 13.46 -16.18 2.26
CA PRO A 430 13.65 -15.28 3.39
C PRO A 430 13.97 -16.08 4.64
N ILE A 431 15.06 -15.71 5.32
CA ILE A 431 15.40 -16.30 6.61
C ILE A 431 14.38 -15.76 7.61
N SER A 432 13.52 -16.63 8.15
CA SER A 432 12.65 -16.27 9.27
C SER A 432 13.50 -16.06 10.52
N VAL A 433 14.11 -14.88 10.67
CA VAL A 433 14.68 -14.47 11.94
C VAL A 433 13.51 -14.08 12.83
N VAL A 434 13.25 -14.89 13.86
CA VAL A 434 12.36 -14.51 14.97
C VAL A 434 13.07 -13.38 15.71
N SER A 435 12.88 -12.17 15.24
CA SER A 435 13.29 -10.96 15.94
C SER A 435 12.11 -10.48 16.78
N ASP A 436 12.36 -10.16 18.05
CA ASP A 436 11.41 -9.48 18.92
C ASP A 436 10.78 -8.26 18.23
N PRO A 437 9.55 -7.85 18.59
CA PRO A 437 8.84 -6.73 17.97
C PRO A 437 9.45 -5.40 18.43
N VAL A 438 10.70 -5.13 18.08
CA VAL A 438 11.22 -3.78 18.00
C VAL A 438 10.51 -3.14 16.82
N ALA A 439 9.87 -2.00 17.04
CA ALA A 439 9.11 -1.25 16.04
C ALA A 439 9.85 -1.26 14.70
N THR A 440 9.38 -2.09 13.77
CA THR A 440 9.95 -2.18 12.43
C THR A 440 9.80 -0.79 11.84
N PRO A 441 10.89 -0.12 11.39
CA PRO A 441 10.74 1.13 10.70
C PRO A 441 9.78 0.90 9.54
N ILE A 442 8.77 1.76 9.41
CA ILE A 442 7.80 1.72 8.31
C ILE A 442 8.63 1.68 7.02
N GLN A 443 8.74 0.52 6.38
CA GLN A 443 9.46 0.40 5.12
C GLN A 443 8.71 1.29 4.13
N GLN A 444 9.31 2.43 3.79
CA GLN A 444 8.77 3.32 2.79
C GLN A 444 8.71 2.55 1.48
N ARG A 445 7.50 2.47 0.92
CA ARG A 445 7.27 1.76 -0.33
C ARG A 445 8.10 2.43 -1.42
N ARG A 446 8.97 1.65 -2.06
CA ARG A 446 9.84 2.09 -3.15
C ARG A 446 9.06 2.45 -4.43
N VAL A 447 7.83 1.94 -4.56
CA VAL A 447 6.93 2.27 -5.66
C VAL A 447 5.57 2.73 -5.14
N GLY A 448 4.99 3.68 -5.86
CA GLY A 448 3.64 4.21 -5.67
C GLY A 448 2.82 4.06 -6.96
N PHE A 449 1.53 4.40 -6.86
CA PHE A 449 0.62 4.38 -8.03
C PHE A 449 0.57 3.04 -8.78
N VAL A 450 0.86 1.95 -8.08
CA VAL A 450 0.85 0.60 -8.64
C VAL A 450 -0.57 0.24 -9.04
N GLN A 451 -0.78 0.02 -10.33
CA GLN A 451 -2.07 -0.29 -10.92
C GLN A 451 -1.94 -1.40 -11.96
N SER A 452 -2.81 -2.40 -11.84
CA SER A 452 -3.06 -3.42 -12.85
C SER A 452 -4.54 -3.42 -13.18
N ALA A 453 -4.88 -3.22 -14.46
CA ALA A 453 -6.26 -3.23 -14.90
C ALA A 453 -6.81 -4.66 -14.87
N ARG A 454 -8.05 -4.85 -14.37
CA ARG A 454 -8.68 -6.19 -14.35
C ARG A 454 -8.86 -6.78 -15.75
N ALA A 455 -9.15 -5.91 -16.71
CA ALA A 455 -9.22 -6.22 -18.14
C ALA A 455 -8.41 -5.15 -18.87
N PRO A 456 -7.12 -5.40 -19.15
CA PRO A 456 -6.30 -4.50 -19.93
C PRO A 456 -6.89 -4.22 -21.31
N ILE A 457 -6.80 -2.98 -21.76
CA ILE A 457 -7.22 -2.59 -23.11
C ILE A 457 -6.12 -3.00 -24.09
N ILE A 458 -6.51 -3.64 -25.18
CA ILE A 458 -5.61 -3.95 -26.29
C ILE A 458 -5.49 -2.72 -27.17
N GLU A 459 -4.24 -2.34 -27.43
CA GLU A 459 -3.89 -1.15 -28.20
C GLU A 459 -2.97 -1.55 -29.36
N ALA A 460 -3.12 -0.85 -30.49
CA ALA A 460 -2.18 -0.96 -31.59
C ALA A 460 -0.84 -0.33 -31.20
N ASN A 461 0.25 -1.07 -31.42
CA ASN A 461 1.62 -0.66 -31.18
C ASN A 461 2.02 0.33 -32.28
N ALA A 462 1.93 1.63 -31.96
CA ALA A 462 2.17 2.70 -32.90
C ALA A 462 3.68 2.91 -33.20
N GLY A 463 4.38 1.88 -33.69
CA GLY A 463 5.64 1.94 -34.45
C GLY A 463 6.80 2.82 -33.96
N GLN A 464 6.78 3.38 -32.76
CA GLN A 464 7.78 4.31 -32.25
C GLN A 464 8.52 3.66 -31.08
N ALA A 465 9.77 3.31 -31.37
CA ALA A 465 10.66 2.41 -30.64
C ALA A 465 10.35 0.93 -30.93
N HIS A 466 11.30 0.23 -31.54
CA HIS A 466 11.35 -1.22 -31.43
C HIS A 466 11.25 -1.54 -29.94
N ASP A 467 10.18 -2.22 -29.51
CA ASP A 467 10.06 -2.73 -28.14
C ASP A 467 11.37 -3.48 -27.86
N ARG A 468 12.23 -2.89 -27.02
CA ARG A 468 13.50 -3.53 -26.66
C ARG A 468 13.13 -4.63 -25.68
N PHE A 469 12.97 -5.84 -26.19
CA PHE A 469 12.77 -7.02 -25.39
C PHE A 469 14.10 -7.42 -24.74
N ASP A 470 14.41 -6.83 -23.57
CA ASP A 470 15.47 -7.36 -22.70
C ASP A 470 14.88 -8.41 -21.76
N ASP A 471 14.42 -9.49 -22.37
CA ASP A 471 13.71 -10.59 -21.71
C ASP A 471 14.49 -11.90 -21.77
N TYR A 472 14.18 -12.77 -20.81
CA TYR A 472 14.83 -14.06 -20.59
C TYR A 472 13.83 -15.08 -20.06
N ILE A 473 14.07 -16.35 -20.39
CA ILE A 473 13.52 -17.49 -19.68
C ILE A 473 14.62 -18.01 -18.76
N LEU A 474 14.40 -17.89 -17.46
CA LEU A 474 15.32 -18.37 -16.43
C LEU A 474 14.91 -19.76 -15.97
N VAL A 475 15.80 -20.72 -16.14
CA VAL A 475 15.61 -22.13 -15.79
C VAL A 475 16.42 -22.47 -14.55
N PHE A 476 15.74 -22.96 -13.51
CA PHE A 476 16.38 -23.39 -12.27
C PHE A 476 16.81 -24.87 -12.36
N PRO A 477 17.83 -25.30 -11.60
CA PRO A 477 18.19 -26.72 -11.51
C PRO A 477 16.98 -27.58 -11.13
N VAL A 478 16.83 -28.76 -11.73
CA VAL A 478 15.67 -29.66 -11.51
C VAL A 478 15.46 -29.97 -10.02
N GLU A 479 16.56 -30.11 -9.28
CA GLU A 479 16.57 -30.38 -7.83
C GLU A 479 15.91 -29.28 -6.99
N SER A 480 15.79 -28.07 -7.53
CA SER A 480 15.13 -26.95 -6.84
C SER A 480 13.62 -27.09 -6.75
N GLY A 481 13.01 -27.88 -7.66
CA GLY A 481 11.56 -28.02 -7.79
C GLY A 481 10.84 -26.75 -8.24
N LEU A 482 11.57 -25.77 -8.81
CA LEU A 482 11.02 -24.51 -9.30
C LEU A 482 10.79 -24.58 -10.81
N ASP A 483 9.61 -24.15 -11.23
CA ASP A 483 9.31 -23.97 -12.66
C ASP A 483 10.11 -22.80 -13.26
N PRO A 484 10.37 -22.81 -14.58
CA PRO A 484 11.02 -21.69 -15.26
C PRO A 484 10.27 -20.36 -15.09
N LEU A 485 11.01 -19.27 -15.04
CA LEU A 485 10.46 -17.91 -14.94
C LEU A 485 10.72 -17.14 -16.22
N TYR A 486 9.73 -16.36 -16.65
CA TYR A 486 9.92 -15.31 -17.65
C TYR A 486 10.28 -14.00 -16.93
N ILE A 487 11.33 -13.33 -17.37
CA ILE A 487 11.79 -12.07 -16.77
C ILE A 487 12.01 -11.04 -17.86
N VAL A 488 11.55 -9.81 -17.64
CA VAL A 488 11.87 -8.64 -18.48
C VAL A 488 12.50 -7.54 -17.65
N PHE A 489 13.49 -6.84 -18.20
CA PHE A 489 14.11 -5.64 -17.62
C PHE A 489 13.81 -4.40 -18.46
N ASN A 490 14.00 -3.22 -17.85
CA ASN A 490 13.69 -1.93 -18.46
C ASN A 490 14.86 -1.15 -19.04
#